data_AF-Q8S429-F1
#
_entry.id   AF-Q8S429-F1
#
_cell.length_a   1.000
_cell.length_b   1.000
_cell.length_c   1.000
_cell.angle_alpha   90.00
_cell.angle_beta   90.00
_cell.angle_gamma   90.00
#
_symmetry.space_group_name_H-M   'P 1'
#
loop_
_entity.id
_entity.type
_entity.pdbx_description
1 polymer ?
#
loop_
_entity_poly.entity_id
_entity_poly.type
_entity_poly.pdbx_seq_one_letter_code
_entity_poly.pdbx_strand_id
1 'polypeptide(L)' 'NYIAEHGEGSWRSLPKNAGLLRCGKSCRLRWINYLRADVKRGNISKEEEDIIIKLHATLGN' A
#
# COMPACT_ATOMS: atom_id res chain seq x y z
N ASN A 1 5.98 -4.54 13.55
CA ASN A 1 5.22 -5.34 14.52
C ASN A 1 3.86 -4.75 14.85
N TYR A 2 3.72 -3.43 15.06
CA TYR A 2 2.42 -2.81 15.42
C TYR A 2 1.21 -3.25 14.56
N ILE A 3 1.28 -3.17 13.22
CA ILE A 3 0.16 -3.52 12.33
C ILE A 3 -0.17 -5.03 12.37
N ALA A 4 0.83 -5.89 12.56
CA ALA A 4 0.60 -7.33 12.67
C ALA A 4 -0.16 -7.69 13.97
N GLU A 5 0.03 -6.89 15.02
CA GLU A 5 -0.59 -7.10 16.34
C GLU A 5 -1.96 -6.42 16.47
N HIS A 6 -2.14 -5.24 15.87
CA HIS A 6 -3.32 -4.39 16.09
C HIS A 6 -4.24 -4.29 14.86
N GLY A 7 -3.89 -4.98 13.77
CA GLY A 7 -4.57 -4.88 12.49
C GLY A 7 -4.18 -3.63 11.70
N GLU A 8 -4.60 -3.62 10.43
CA GLU A 8 -4.45 -2.46 9.57
C GLU A 8 -5.56 -1.43 9.80
N GLY A 9 -5.26 -0.16 9.51
CA GLY A 9 -6.22 0.94 9.68
C GLY A 9 -5.85 1.89 10.81
N SER A 10 -6.83 2.66 11.27
CA SER A 10 -6.66 3.68 12.32
C SER A 10 -5.48 4.62 12.07
N TRP A 11 -5.21 4.96 10.81
CA TRP A 11 -4.02 5.70 10.39
C TRP A 11 -3.84 7.02 11.12
N ARG A 12 -4.94 7.65 11.57
CA ARG A 12 -4.89 8.89 12.35
C ARG A 12 -4.21 8.70 13.73
N SER A 13 -4.50 7.61 14.44
CA SER A 13 -3.97 7.34 15.78
C SER A 13 -2.74 6.42 15.76
N LEU A 14 -2.57 5.61 14.71
CA LEU A 14 -1.49 4.64 14.57
C LEU A 14 -0.10 5.23 14.82
N PRO A 15 0.31 6.39 14.25
CA PRO A 15 1.66 6.90 14.48
C PRO A 15 1.92 7.17 15.96
N LYS A 16 0.96 7.77 16.67
CA LYS A 16 1.07 8.04 18.10
C LYS A 16 1.17 6.75 18.90
N ASN A 17 0.30 5.78 18.62
CA ASN A 17 0.26 4.51 19.34
C ASN A 17 1.48 3.62 19.06
N ALA A 18 2.05 3.72 17.86
CA ALA A 18 3.25 2.99 17.45
C ALA A 18 4.56 3.74 17.79
N GLY A 19 4.49 4.88 18.48
CA GLY A 19 5.67 5.69 18.84
C GLY A 19 6.40 6.31 17.65
N LEU A 20 5.72 6.50 16.51
CA LEU A 20 6.29 7.04 15.29
C LEU A 20 6.15 8.56 15.21
N LEU A 21 7.24 9.25 14.90
CA LEU A 21 7.26 10.68 14.57
C LEU A 21 6.83 10.91 13.11
N ARG A 22 5.63 10.45 12.75
CA ARG A 22 5.07 10.53 11.40
C ARG A 22 3.58 10.88 11.44
N CYS A 23 3.05 11.38 10.33
CA CYS A 23 1.62 11.59 10.19
C CYS A 23 0.91 10.34 9.67
N GLY A 24 -0.38 10.23 9.95
CA GLY A 24 -1.18 9.07 9.53
C GLY A 24 -1.19 8.82 8.04
N LYS A 25 -1.23 9.90 7.23
CA LYS A 25 -1.16 9.81 5.77
C LYS A 25 0.13 9.13 5.31
N SER A 26 1.28 9.48 5.91
CA SER A 26 2.57 8.88 5.57
C SER A 26 2.63 7.41 5.97
N CYS A 27 2.14 7.06 7.17
CA CYS A 27 2.06 5.66 7.60
C CYS A 27 1.17 4.81 6.68
N ARG A 28 -0.01 5.33 6.28
CA ARG A 28 -0.89 4.67 5.32
C ARG A 28 -0.20 4.44 3.99
N LEU A 29 0.41 5.48 3.41
CA LEU A 29 1.11 5.37 2.12
C LEU A 29 2.28 4.39 2.20
N ARG A 30 3.04 4.41 3.30
CA ARG A 30 4.15 3.46 3.49
C ARG A 30 3.65 2.03 3.58
N TRP A 31 2.53 1.79 4.28
CA TRP A 31 1.92 0.47 4.36
C TRP A 31 1.51 -0.04 2.98
N ILE A 32 0.63 0.68 2.29
CA ILE A 32 0.03 0.21 1.03
C ILE A 32 1.04 0.08 -0.11
N ASN A 33 2.10 0.90 -0.12
CA ASN A 33 3.06 0.91 -1.23
C ASN A 33 4.27 0.00 -0.99
N TYR A 34 4.60 -0.32 0.27
CA TYR A 34 5.86 -0.99 0.58
C TYR A 34 5.77 -2.12 1.60
N LEU A 35 4.98 -1.98 2.66
CA LEU A 35 5.05 -2.91 3.80
C LEU A 35 3.99 -4.01 3.77
N ARG A 36 2.87 -3.81 3.07
CA ARG A 36 1.80 -4.81 2.96
C ARG A 36 2.32 -6.03 2.18
N ALA A 37 2.01 -7.23 2.68
CA ALA A 37 2.65 -8.48 2.22
C ALA A 37 2.29 -8.88 0.78
N ASP A 38 1.12 -8.47 0.31
CA ASP A 38 0.58 -8.72 -1.02
C ASP A 38 1.12 -7.75 -2.10
N VAL A 39 1.98 -6.80 -1.72
CA VAL A 39 2.61 -5.90 -2.69
C VAL A 39 3.62 -6.70 -3.50
N LYS A 40 3.27 -7.02 -4.75
CA LYS A 40 4.17 -7.67 -5.70
C LYS A 40 5.36 -6.76 -5.98
N ARG A 41 6.58 -7.29 -5.81
CA ARG A 41 7.84 -6.59 -6.08
C ARG A 41 8.56 -7.26 -7.25
N GLY A 42 9.19 -6.46 -8.09
CA GLY A 42 9.92 -6.92 -9.27
C GLY A 42 9.29 -6.41 -10.56
N ASN A 43 9.72 -6.98 -11.67
CA ASN A 43 9.26 -6.57 -13.00
C ASN A 43 7.80 -7.01 -13.22
N ILE A 44 7.09 -6.19 -13.98
CA ILE A 44 5.75 -6.50 -14.49
C ILE A 44 5.92 -7.57 -15.58
N SER A 45 5.16 -8.66 -15.49
CA SER A 45 5.14 -9.70 -16.53
C SER A 45 4.44 -9.20 -17.80
N LYS A 46 4.64 -9.89 -18.93
CA LYS A 46 4.04 -9.46 -20.19
C LYS A 46 2.52 -9.51 -20.13
N GLU A 47 1.98 -10.52 -19.48
CA GLU A 47 0.55 -10.71 -19.27
C GLU A 47 -0.04 -9.60 -18.39
N GLU A 48 0.68 -9.20 -17.33
CA GLU A 48 0.26 -8.07 -16.48
C GLU A 48 0.29 -6.74 -17.23
N GLU A 49 1.31 -6.52 -18.06
CA GLU A 49 1.40 -5.32 -18.91
C GLU A 49 0.20 -5.22 -19.86
N ASP A 50 -0.15 -6.31 -20.53
CA ASP A 50 -1.28 -6.35 -21.46
C ASP A 50 -2.62 -6.10 -20.73
N ILE A 51 -2.77 -6.62 -19.51
CA ILE A 51 -3.93 -6.33 -18.65
C ILE A 51 -3.97 -4.84 -18.27
N ILE A 52 -2.85 -4.25 -17.86
CA ILE A 52 -2.75 -2.83 -17.51
C ILE A 52 -3.18 -1.95 -18.68
N ILE A 53 -2.65 -2.23 -19.88
CA ILE A 53 -2.99 -1.48 -21.10
C ILE A 53 -4.49 -1.59 -21.41
N LYS A 54 -5.05 -2.82 -21.36
CA LYS A 54 -6.47 -3.05 -21.62
C LYS A 54 -7.36 -2.30 -20.63
N LEU A 55 -7.03 -2.36 -19.34
CA LEU A 55 -7.79 -1.69 -18.29
C LEU A 55 -7.73 -0.17 -18.46
N HIS A 56 -6.55 0.37 -18.74
CA HIS A 56 -6.37 1.80 -18.98
C HIS A 56 -7.16 2.29 -20.20
N ALA A 57 -7.14 1.55 -21.31
CA ALA A 57 -7.92 1.89 -22.50
C ALA A 57 -9.44 1.85 -22.24
N THR A 58 -9.90 0.97 -21.35
CA THR A 58 -11.33 0.78 -21.05
C THR A 58 -11.85 1.79 -20.04
N LEU A 59 -11.06 2.10 -19.00
CA LEU A 59 -11.50 2.89 -17.84
C LEU A 59 -10.97 4.33 -17.86
N GLY A 60 -9.95 4.63 -18.66
CA GLY A 60 -9.26 5.92 -18.65
C GLY A 60 -8.43 6.15 -17.39
N ASN A 61 -7.99 7.39 -17.22
CA ASN A 61 -7.32 7.92 -16.03
C ASN A 61 -7.89 9.31 -15.70
#